data_AF-A0A4Y2M3E2-F1
#
_entry.id   AF-A0A4Y2M3E2-F1
#
_cell.length_a   1.000
_cell.length_b   1.000
_cell.length_c   1.000
_cell.angle_alpha   90.00
_cell.angle_beta   90.00
_cell.angle_gamma   90.00
#
_symmetry.space_group_name_H-M   'P 1'
#
loop_
_entity.id
_entity.type
_entity.pdbx_description
1 polymer ?
#
loop_
_entity_poly.entity_id
_entity_poly.type
_entity_poly.pdbx_seq_one_letter_code
_entity_poly.pdbx_strand_id
1 'polypeptide(L)'
;MKGQGYDGAAMMRGQFRGVQASIKEKLPLALYTHCSSHSLNLCLSDARNIPSIRNCMGVIKEVCRFFHMSTKRTEILKSMISDCCPEQKKKKLISLCETRWVERHDSVFLFKDILEPILLSLLKIEEESSDSAPKAHALTIANVTSVLDLLSTTNDNFKTLYAQVKEIAAKLDIKEDIPRVCRLQTARNNVSYSTEEEYYR
;
A
#
# COMPACT_ATOMS: atom_id res chain seq x y z
N MET A 1 -9.03 -35.58 7.64
CA MET A 1 -9.19 -35.07 6.26
C MET A 1 -7.81 -34.68 5.75
N LYS A 2 -7.41 -35.06 4.52
CA LYS A 2 -6.12 -34.65 3.92
C LYS A 2 -6.42 -33.72 2.75
N GLY A 3 -5.75 -32.58 2.67
CA GLY A 3 -5.92 -31.60 1.59
C GLY A 3 -4.56 -31.15 1.08
N GLN A 4 -4.52 -30.59 -0.12
CA GLN A 4 -3.31 -30.07 -0.74
C GLN A 4 -3.53 -28.63 -1.22
N GLY A 5 -2.71 -27.70 -0.70
CA GLY A 5 -2.75 -26.29 -1.05
C GLY A 5 -1.54 -25.91 -1.90
N TYR A 6 -1.77 -25.31 -3.08
CA TYR A 6 -0.68 -24.83 -3.93
C TYR A 6 -0.94 -23.43 -4.49
N ASP A 7 0.11 -22.79 -4.98
CA ASP A 7 0.00 -21.60 -5.79
C ASP A 7 -0.60 -21.90 -7.18
N GLY A 8 -0.93 -20.84 -7.91
CA GLY A 8 -1.54 -20.93 -9.23
C GLY A 8 -0.57 -21.26 -10.36
N ALA A 9 0.69 -21.63 -10.06
CA ALA A 9 1.67 -21.91 -11.11
C ALA A 9 1.24 -23.14 -11.92
N ALA A 10 1.45 -23.09 -13.24
CA ALA A 10 1.00 -24.15 -14.15
C ALA A 10 1.52 -25.55 -13.75
N MET A 11 2.75 -25.63 -13.25
CA MET A 11 3.36 -26.85 -12.73
C MET A 11 2.67 -27.39 -11.46
N MET A 12 2.03 -26.52 -10.68
CA MET A 12 1.39 -26.89 -9.41
C MET A 12 -0.09 -27.23 -9.62
N ARG A 13 -0.85 -26.36 -10.29
CA ARG A 13 -2.31 -26.49 -10.53
C ARG A 13 -2.69 -27.37 -11.72
N GLY A 14 -1.72 -27.83 -12.51
CA GLY A 14 -1.98 -28.55 -13.75
C GLY A 14 -2.80 -29.82 -13.53
N GLN A 15 -3.90 -29.98 -14.27
CA GLN A 15 -4.82 -31.12 -14.11
C GLN A 15 -4.22 -32.45 -14.61
N PHE A 16 -3.28 -32.41 -15.56
CA PHE A 16 -2.73 -33.62 -16.20
C PHE A 16 -1.30 -33.94 -15.80
N ARG A 17 -0.43 -32.92 -15.67
CA ARG A 17 1.00 -33.07 -15.34
C ARG A 17 1.43 -32.21 -14.16
N GLY A 18 0.47 -31.66 -13.42
CA GLY A 18 0.76 -30.85 -12.25
C GLY A 18 1.06 -31.71 -11.02
N VAL A 19 1.74 -31.11 -10.05
CA VAL A 19 2.01 -31.72 -8.74
C VAL A 19 0.70 -32.16 -8.07
N GLN A 20 -0.33 -31.32 -8.15
CA GLN A 20 -1.70 -31.65 -7.72
C GLN A 20 -2.22 -32.97 -8.28
N ALA A 21 -2.09 -33.17 -9.60
CA ALA A 21 -2.60 -34.34 -10.30
C ALA A 21 -1.85 -35.60 -9.86
N SER A 22 -0.52 -35.52 -9.76
CA SER A 22 0.34 -36.62 -9.33
C SER A 22 0.04 -37.07 -7.90
N ILE A 23 -0.27 -36.12 -7.00
CA ILE A 23 -0.64 -36.43 -5.61
C ILE A 23 -2.06 -36.97 -5.52
N LYS A 24 -2.99 -36.46 -6.33
CA LYS A 24 -4.38 -36.95 -6.38
C LYS A 24 -4.49 -38.37 -6.95
N GLU A 25 -3.59 -38.76 -7.86
CA GLU A 25 -3.48 -40.14 -8.36
C GLU A 25 -3.16 -41.13 -7.25
N LYS A 26 -2.20 -40.79 -6.37
CA LYS A 26 -1.79 -41.62 -5.24
C LYS A 26 -2.75 -41.53 -4.04
N LEU A 27 -3.37 -40.36 -3.85
CA LEU A 27 -4.25 -40.05 -2.74
C LEU A 27 -5.53 -39.36 -3.26
N PRO A 28 -6.55 -40.13 -3.69
CA PRO A 28 -7.76 -39.58 -4.32
C PRO A 28 -8.54 -38.60 -3.43
N LEU A 29 -8.43 -38.76 -2.12
CA LEU A 29 -9.10 -37.92 -1.11
C LEU A 29 -8.32 -36.62 -0.81
N ALA A 30 -7.11 -36.44 -1.35
CA ALA A 30 -6.32 -35.21 -1.18
C ALA A 30 -6.84 -34.12 -2.12
N LEU A 31 -7.89 -33.41 -1.69
CA LEU A 31 -8.52 -32.36 -2.48
C LEU A 31 -7.58 -31.18 -2.69
N TYR A 32 -7.58 -30.68 -3.92
CA TYR A 32 -6.87 -29.47 -4.29
C TYR A 32 -7.58 -28.24 -3.74
N THR A 33 -6.81 -27.31 -3.18
CA THR A 33 -7.27 -25.99 -2.79
C THR A 33 -6.28 -24.96 -3.31
N HIS A 34 -6.79 -23.95 -4.02
CA HIS A 34 -5.95 -22.86 -4.50
C HIS A 34 -5.52 -21.97 -3.32
N CYS A 35 -4.26 -21.54 -3.30
CA CYS A 35 -3.74 -20.68 -2.25
C CYS A 35 -4.45 -19.31 -2.22
N SER A 36 -5.18 -19.03 -1.15
CA SER A 36 -5.88 -17.75 -0.94
C SER A 36 -4.92 -16.56 -0.94
N SER A 37 -3.72 -16.71 -0.36
CA SER A 37 -2.69 -15.66 -0.36
C SER A 37 -2.23 -15.33 -1.78
N HIS A 38 -2.10 -16.34 -2.64
CA HIS A 38 -1.75 -16.13 -4.04
C HIS A 38 -2.87 -15.45 -4.83
N SER A 39 -4.12 -15.88 -4.62
CA SER A 39 -5.30 -15.23 -5.22
C SER A 39 -5.41 -13.76 -4.84
N LEU A 40 -5.23 -13.44 -3.56
CA LEU A 40 -5.24 -12.05 -3.08
C LEU A 40 -4.09 -11.25 -3.69
N ASN A 41 -2.89 -11.83 -3.78
CA ASN A 41 -1.74 -11.16 -4.37
C ASN A 41 -1.94 -10.86 -5.87
N LEU A 42 -2.62 -11.74 -6.62
CA LEU A 42 -2.98 -11.48 -8.01
C LEU A 42 -3.98 -10.32 -8.12
N CYS A 43 -5.05 -10.34 -7.32
CA CYS A 43 -6.04 -9.25 -7.30
C CYS A 43 -5.41 -7.90 -6.94
N LEU A 44 -4.53 -7.87 -5.94
CA LEU A 44 -3.78 -6.65 -5.61
C LEU A 44 -2.78 -6.26 -6.69
N SER A 45 -2.13 -7.22 -7.34
CA SER A 45 -1.26 -6.93 -8.48
C SER A 45 -2.03 -6.27 -9.62
N ASP A 46 -3.32 -6.55 -9.81
CA ASP A 46 -4.14 -5.84 -10.80
C ASP A 46 -4.34 -4.36 -10.45
N ALA A 47 -4.21 -3.96 -9.17
CA ALA A 47 -4.23 -2.56 -8.79
C ALA A 47 -3.06 -1.76 -9.42
N ARG A 48 -2.01 -2.42 -9.91
CA ARG A 48 -0.96 -1.78 -10.74
C ARG A 48 -1.48 -1.17 -12.04
N ASN A 49 -2.68 -1.56 -12.48
CA ASN A 49 -3.32 -0.98 -13.65
C ASN A 49 -3.77 0.46 -13.38
N ILE A 50 -3.94 0.84 -12.10
CA ILE A 50 -4.21 2.21 -11.68
C ILE A 50 -2.88 2.99 -11.70
N PRO A 51 -2.73 4.01 -12.57
CA PRO A 51 -1.45 4.70 -12.75
C PRO A 51 -0.88 5.33 -11.47
N SER A 52 -1.73 5.92 -10.63
CA SER A 52 -1.30 6.55 -9.36
C SER A 52 -0.71 5.54 -8.38
N ILE A 53 -1.32 4.35 -8.26
CA ILE A 53 -0.78 3.25 -7.45
C ILE A 53 0.55 2.76 -8.01
N ARG A 54 0.61 2.50 -9.33
CA ARG A 54 1.84 2.05 -10.00
C ARG A 54 2.98 3.03 -9.82
N ASN A 55 2.73 4.32 -10.01
CA ASN A 55 3.72 5.38 -9.90
C ASN A 55 4.22 5.49 -8.46
N CYS A 56 3.33 5.53 -7.47
CA CYS A 56 3.71 5.55 -6.05
C CYS A 56 4.59 4.35 -5.67
N MET A 57 4.21 3.13 -6.09
CA MET A 57 5.00 1.93 -5.83
C MET A 57 6.38 1.98 -6.52
N GLY A 58 6.47 2.60 -7.69
CA GLY A 58 7.74 2.87 -8.37
C GLY A 58 8.63 3.82 -7.57
N VAL A 59 8.05 4.91 -7.04
CA VAL A 59 8.76 5.88 -6.21
C VAL A 59 9.30 5.22 -4.93
N ILE A 60 8.47 4.45 -4.22
CA ILE A 60 8.91 3.75 -3.00
C ILE A 60 10.12 2.84 -3.30
N LYS A 61 10.09 2.08 -4.41
CA LYS A 61 11.23 1.22 -4.81
C LYS A 61 12.49 2.04 -5.08
N GLU A 62 12.36 3.13 -5.82
CA GLU A 62 13.49 3.99 -6.17
C GLU A 62 14.11 4.65 -4.93
N VAL A 63 13.28 5.08 -3.98
CA VAL A 63 13.74 5.61 -2.69
C VAL A 63 14.48 4.54 -1.88
N CYS A 64 13.88 3.35 -1.73
CA CYS A 64 14.52 2.22 -1.06
C CYS A 64 15.89 1.90 -1.68
N ARG A 65 15.93 1.80 -3.01
CA ARG A 65 17.18 1.55 -3.76
C ARG A 65 18.20 2.66 -3.53
N PHE A 66 17.78 3.92 -3.59
CA PHE A 66 18.65 5.07 -3.35
C PHE A 66 19.33 4.97 -1.99
N PHE A 67 18.58 4.79 -0.90
CA PHE A 67 19.19 4.64 0.42
C PHE A 67 20.04 3.37 0.55
N HIS A 68 19.57 2.21 0.09
CA HIS A 68 20.30 0.94 0.22
C HIS A 68 21.62 0.89 -0.56
N MET A 69 21.75 1.64 -1.65
CA MET A 69 22.98 1.69 -2.45
C MET A 69 24.13 2.47 -1.80
N SER A 70 23.91 3.14 -0.66
CA SER A 70 24.98 3.85 0.05
C SER A 70 24.81 3.74 1.57
N THR A 71 25.85 3.26 2.24
CA THR A 71 25.90 3.22 3.71
C THR A 71 25.77 4.61 4.31
N LYS A 72 26.45 5.62 3.75
CA LYS A 72 26.36 7.03 4.18
C LYS A 72 24.90 7.53 4.15
N ARG A 73 24.20 7.32 3.04
CA ARG A 73 22.78 7.73 2.92
C ARG A 73 21.88 6.98 3.90
N THR A 74 22.13 5.68 4.09
CA THR A 74 21.39 4.87 5.07
C THR A 74 21.59 5.37 6.51
N GLU A 75 22.81 5.79 6.88
CA GLU A 75 23.07 6.34 8.22
C GLU A 75 22.40 7.71 8.42
N ILE A 76 22.40 8.58 7.39
CA ILE A 76 21.64 9.85 7.43
C ILE A 76 20.16 9.57 7.74
N LEU A 77 19.55 8.62 7.02
CA LEU A 77 18.16 8.25 7.25
C LEU A 77 17.91 7.70 8.66
N LYS A 78 18.79 6.85 9.18
CA LYS A 78 18.67 6.34 10.55
C LYS A 78 18.74 7.44 11.60
N SER A 79 19.60 8.45 11.40
CA SER A 79 19.68 9.62 12.27
C SER A 79 18.35 10.35 12.25
N MET A 80 17.87 10.72 11.04
CA MET A 80 16.60 11.45 10.88
C MET A 80 15.40 10.70 11.46
N ILE A 81 15.34 9.37 11.30
CA ILE A 81 14.28 8.55 11.94
C ILE A 81 14.37 8.64 13.46
N SER A 82 15.59 8.59 14.02
CA SER A 82 15.78 8.67 15.48
C SER A 82 15.41 10.05 16.04
N ASP A 83 15.64 11.10 15.26
CA ASP A 83 15.40 12.49 15.66
C ASP A 83 13.91 12.87 15.53
N CYS A 84 13.26 12.51 14.43
CA CYS A 84 11.84 12.85 14.18
C CYS A 84 10.85 11.83 14.76
N CYS A 85 11.25 10.56 14.91
CA CYS A 85 10.36 9.47 15.29
C CYS A 85 11.05 8.53 16.31
N PRO A 86 11.30 8.99 17.55
CA PRO A 86 12.07 8.21 18.53
C PRO A 86 11.42 6.87 18.90
N GLU A 87 10.08 6.79 18.85
CA GLU A 87 9.31 5.56 19.09
C GLU A 87 9.41 4.52 17.96
N GLN A 88 9.90 4.93 16.78
CA GLN A 88 10.00 4.05 15.62
C GLN A 88 11.14 3.04 15.79
N LYS A 89 10.78 1.78 16.02
CA LYS A 89 11.73 0.67 16.18
C LYS A 89 12.44 0.31 14.87
N LYS A 90 11.76 0.45 13.72
CA LYS A 90 12.31 0.10 12.41
C LYS A 90 13.06 1.29 11.82
N LYS A 91 14.40 1.29 11.97
CA LYS A 91 15.27 2.36 11.44
C LYS A 91 15.78 2.13 10.00
N LYS A 92 15.24 1.14 9.29
CA LYS A 92 15.66 0.80 7.93
C LYS A 92 14.44 0.60 7.04
N LEU A 93 14.54 1.10 5.82
CA LEU A 93 13.56 0.82 4.77
C LEU A 93 13.52 -0.67 4.44
N ILE A 94 12.31 -1.18 4.28
CA ILE A 94 12.04 -2.55 3.83
C ILE A 94 11.78 -2.49 2.33
N SER A 95 12.53 -3.27 1.55
CA SER A 95 12.31 -3.33 0.11
C SER A 95 10.97 -3.99 -0.23
N LEU A 96 10.27 -3.41 -1.21
CA LEU A 96 9.07 -3.95 -1.81
C LEU A 96 9.37 -5.23 -2.59
N CYS A 97 8.51 -6.24 -2.46
CA CYS A 97 8.59 -7.47 -3.24
C CYS A 97 7.37 -7.56 -4.15
N GLU A 98 7.55 -7.38 -5.46
CA GLU A 98 6.43 -7.34 -6.42
C GLU A 98 5.64 -8.65 -6.48
N THR A 99 6.30 -9.78 -6.27
CA THR A 99 5.65 -11.09 -6.30
C THR A 99 4.91 -11.42 -5.00
N ARG A 100 5.02 -10.57 -3.96
CA ARG A 100 4.50 -10.80 -2.60
C ARG A 100 4.03 -9.50 -1.93
N TRP A 101 3.14 -8.76 -2.60
CA TRP A 101 2.58 -7.50 -2.08
C TRP A 101 1.89 -7.71 -0.73
N VAL A 102 1.07 -8.76 -0.61
CA VAL A 102 0.33 -9.08 0.63
C VAL A 102 1.30 -9.31 1.79
N GLU A 103 2.37 -10.06 1.57
CA GLU A 103 3.32 -10.41 2.63
C GLU A 103 4.25 -9.25 3.01
N ARG A 104 4.38 -8.22 2.16
CA ARG A 104 5.26 -7.06 2.39
C ARG A 104 4.52 -5.73 2.46
N HIS A 105 3.22 -5.73 2.70
CA HIS A 105 2.46 -4.49 2.87
C HIS A 105 3.00 -3.62 4.04
N ASP A 106 3.61 -4.26 5.04
CA ASP A 106 4.45 -3.66 6.10
C ASP A 106 5.46 -2.62 5.58
N SER A 107 6.03 -2.80 4.39
CA SER A 107 7.00 -1.83 3.85
C SER A 107 6.32 -0.54 3.43
N VAL A 108 5.08 -0.60 2.94
CA VAL A 108 4.30 0.58 2.57
C VAL A 108 3.86 1.32 3.82
N PHE A 109 3.40 0.59 4.85
CA PHE A 109 3.06 1.20 6.14
C PHE A 109 4.26 1.85 6.80
N LEU A 110 5.39 1.15 6.88
CA LEU A 110 6.62 1.75 7.40
C LEU A 110 7.00 2.99 6.60
N PHE A 111 7.00 2.91 5.26
CA PHE A 111 7.34 4.04 4.40
C PHE A 111 6.47 5.27 4.69
N LYS A 112 5.15 5.06 4.86
CA LYS A 112 4.21 6.11 5.26
C LYS A 112 4.58 6.68 6.64
N ASP A 113 4.83 5.82 7.63
CA ASP A 113 5.11 6.21 9.01
C ASP A 113 6.41 7.01 9.15
N ILE A 114 7.39 6.79 8.26
CA ILE A 114 8.67 7.52 8.24
C ILE A 114 8.81 8.45 7.02
N LEU A 115 7.70 8.86 6.40
CA LEU A 115 7.73 9.70 5.20
C LEU A 115 8.44 11.05 5.46
N GLU A 116 8.17 11.68 6.59
CA GLU A 116 8.82 12.93 6.99
C GLU A 116 10.35 12.76 7.14
N PRO A 117 10.87 11.80 7.94
CA PRO A 117 12.30 11.49 7.97
C PRO A 117 12.93 11.22 6.60
N ILE A 118 12.21 10.55 5.69
CA ILE A 118 12.68 10.28 4.33
C ILE A 118 12.88 11.59 3.56
N LEU A 119 11.88 12.48 3.56
CA LEU A 119 11.95 13.75 2.85
C LEU A 119 13.06 14.65 3.41
N LEU A 120 13.17 14.76 4.73
CA LEU A 120 14.26 15.51 5.38
C LEU A 120 15.65 14.94 5.05
N SER A 121 15.77 13.61 4.99
CA SER A 121 17.01 12.96 4.58
C SER A 121 17.38 13.25 3.13
N LEU A 122 16.40 13.28 2.22
CA LEU A 122 16.64 13.62 0.82
C LEU A 122 17.08 15.08 0.66
N LEU A 123 16.43 16.01 1.36
CA LEU A 123 16.82 17.42 1.38
C LEU A 123 18.24 17.61 1.92
N LYS A 124 18.59 16.94 3.02
CA LYS A 124 19.95 16.98 3.56
C LYS A 124 20.99 16.42 2.57
N ILE A 125 20.68 15.31 1.89
CA ILE A 125 21.58 14.73 0.89
C ILE A 125 21.74 15.66 -0.33
N GLU A 126 20.70 16.40 -0.69
CA GLU A 126 20.73 17.41 -1.75
C GLU A 126 21.69 18.55 -1.43
N GLU A 127 21.72 19.00 -0.18
CA GLU A 127 22.65 20.05 0.27
C GLU A 127 24.10 19.57 0.41
N GLU A 128 24.31 18.33 0.90
CA GLU A 128 25.63 17.84 1.29
C GLU A 128 26.39 17.04 0.21
N SER A 129 25.73 16.64 -0.88
CA SER A 129 26.35 15.76 -1.89
C SER A 129 26.09 16.22 -3.32
N SER A 130 27.11 16.78 -3.97
CA SER A 130 27.07 17.17 -5.39
C SER A 130 26.56 16.05 -6.31
N ASP A 131 27.07 14.83 -6.10
CA ASP A 131 26.81 13.71 -7.01
C ASP A 131 25.42 13.09 -6.78
N SER A 132 24.91 13.13 -5.55
CA SER A 132 23.60 12.58 -5.21
C SER A 132 22.47 13.62 -5.28
N ALA A 133 22.79 14.92 -5.28
CA ALA A 133 21.81 15.99 -5.21
C ALA A 133 20.75 15.94 -6.32
N PRO A 134 21.09 15.77 -7.62
CA PRO A 134 20.07 15.74 -8.67
C PRO A 134 19.05 14.60 -8.47
N LYS A 135 19.54 13.44 -8.02
CA LYS A 135 18.69 12.27 -7.77
C LYS A 135 17.89 12.43 -6.47
N ALA A 136 18.47 13.03 -5.42
CA ALA A 136 17.77 13.32 -4.18
C ALA A 136 16.61 14.29 -4.42
N HIS A 137 16.87 15.40 -5.11
CA HIS A 137 15.87 16.39 -5.51
C HIS A 137 14.71 15.76 -6.30
N ALA A 138 15.05 14.99 -7.35
CA ALA A 138 14.05 14.31 -8.17
C ALA A 138 13.19 13.32 -7.35
N LEU A 139 13.79 12.63 -6.38
CA LEU A 139 13.05 11.72 -5.49
C LEU A 139 12.15 12.49 -4.52
N THR A 140 12.58 13.63 -3.99
CA THR A 140 11.74 14.49 -3.13
C THR A 140 10.49 14.93 -3.88
N ILE A 141 10.64 15.46 -5.09
CA ILE A 141 9.51 15.85 -5.95
C ILE A 141 8.62 14.65 -6.24
N ALA A 142 9.20 13.53 -6.66
CA ALA A 142 8.43 12.33 -7.01
C ALA A 142 7.61 11.79 -5.85
N ASN A 143 8.13 11.83 -4.61
CA ASN A 143 7.37 11.46 -3.41
C ASN A 143 6.15 12.38 -3.24
N VAL A 144 6.38 13.69 -3.23
CA VAL A 144 5.31 14.68 -3.02
C VAL A 144 4.24 14.57 -4.10
N THR A 145 4.62 14.55 -5.38
CA THR A 145 3.70 14.41 -6.51
C THR A 145 2.92 13.10 -6.42
N SER A 146 3.58 11.98 -6.11
CA SER A 146 2.89 10.68 -6.04
C SER A 146 1.83 10.63 -4.92
N VAL A 147 2.09 11.29 -3.78
CA VAL A 147 1.12 11.38 -2.68
C VAL A 147 -0.06 12.26 -3.08
N LEU A 148 0.19 13.41 -3.72
CA LEU A 148 -0.86 14.28 -4.22
C LEU A 148 -1.75 13.59 -5.27
N ASP A 149 -1.14 12.85 -6.20
CA ASP A 149 -1.86 12.08 -7.23
C ASP A 149 -2.75 10.99 -6.60
N LEU A 150 -2.25 10.28 -5.59
CA LEU A 150 -3.02 9.28 -4.85
C LEU A 150 -4.23 9.91 -4.13
N LEU A 151 -4.03 11.06 -3.48
CA LEU A 151 -5.10 11.78 -2.80
C LEU A 151 -6.17 12.26 -3.78
N SER A 152 -5.76 12.82 -4.93
CA SER A 152 -6.69 13.23 -5.98
C SER A 152 -7.49 12.03 -6.51
N THR A 153 -6.80 10.95 -6.89
CA THR A 153 -7.45 9.75 -7.43
C THR A 153 -8.47 9.17 -6.43
N THR A 154 -8.10 9.10 -5.16
CA THR A 154 -8.98 8.57 -4.10
C THR A 154 -10.21 9.46 -3.93
N ASN A 155 -10.03 10.77 -3.99
CA ASN A 155 -11.13 11.72 -3.90
C ASN A 155 -12.11 11.59 -5.09
N ASP A 156 -11.60 11.47 -6.32
CA ASP A 156 -12.43 11.37 -7.51
C ASP A 156 -13.23 10.05 -7.52
N ASN A 157 -12.59 8.96 -7.09
CA ASN A 157 -13.27 7.67 -6.91
C ASN A 157 -14.36 7.75 -5.84
N PHE A 158 -14.08 8.38 -4.70
CA PHE A 158 -15.06 8.58 -3.64
C PHE A 158 -16.28 9.36 -4.14
N LYS A 159 -16.06 10.50 -4.82
CA LYS A 159 -17.13 11.32 -5.41
C LYS A 159 -18.01 10.52 -6.37
N THR A 160 -17.39 9.71 -7.22
CA THR A 160 -18.10 8.88 -8.19
C THR A 160 -18.98 7.84 -7.50
N LEU A 161 -18.43 7.13 -6.50
CA LEU A 161 -19.18 6.15 -5.71
C LEU A 161 -20.32 6.79 -4.92
N TYR A 162 -20.05 7.92 -4.28
CA TYR A 162 -21.04 8.65 -3.49
C TYR A 162 -22.22 9.09 -4.37
N ALA A 163 -21.96 9.59 -5.58
CA ALA A 163 -23.02 9.94 -6.54
C ALA A 163 -23.87 8.73 -6.96
N GLN A 164 -23.25 7.57 -7.21
CA GLN A 164 -23.97 6.33 -7.56
C GLN A 164 -24.84 5.84 -6.40
N VAL A 165 -24.30 5.86 -5.18
CA VAL A 165 -25.04 5.46 -3.96
C VAL A 165 -26.22 6.40 -3.74
N LYS A 166 -26.05 7.71 -3.93
CA LYS A 166 -27.12 8.71 -3.84
C LYS A 166 -28.27 8.45 -4.81
N GLU A 167 -27.96 8.08 -6.06
CA GLU A 167 -28.97 7.72 -7.06
C GLU A 167 -29.75 6.46 -6.65
N ILE A 168 -29.06 5.44 -6.13
CA ILE A 168 -29.69 4.20 -5.65
C ILE A 168 -30.54 4.46 -4.41
N ALA A 169 -30.05 5.25 -3.45
CA ALA A 169 -30.76 5.61 -2.24
C ALA A 169 -32.08 6.34 -2.57
N ALA A 170 -32.06 7.27 -3.53
CA ALA A 170 -33.24 7.96 -4.02
C ALA A 170 -34.29 6.99 -4.63
N LYS A 171 -33.85 5.97 -5.38
CA LYS A 171 -34.77 4.94 -5.94
C LYS A 171 -35.40 4.06 -4.88
N LEU A 172 -34.73 3.88 -3.75
CA LEU A 172 -35.18 3.05 -2.63
C LEU A 172 -35.90 3.86 -1.54
N ASP A 173 -36.12 5.16 -1.75
CA ASP A 173 -36.67 6.09 -0.75
C ASP A 173 -35.87 6.08 0.58
N ILE A 174 -34.57 5.83 0.49
CA ILE A 174 -33.65 5.89 1.64
C ILE A 174 -33.15 7.32 1.78
N LYS A 175 -33.53 7.97 2.88
CA LYS A 175 -33.04 9.30 3.23
C LYS A 175 -31.61 9.21 3.76
N GLU A 176 -30.72 10.01 3.18
CA GLU A 176 -29.39 10.26 3.77
C GLU A 176 -29.58 11.02 5.09
N ASP A 177 -29.05 10.47 6.18
CA ASP A 177 -29.09 11.13 7.48
C ASP A 177 -27.72 11.02 8.14
N ILE A 178 -27.22 12.13 8.70
CA ILE A 178 -25.96 12.13 9.44
C ILE A 178 -26.30 11.68 10.87
N PRO A 179 -25.79 10.53 11.34
CA PRO A 179 -26.03 10.07 12.69
C PRO A 179 -25.70 11.15 13.72
N ARG A 180 -26.56 11.29 14.74
CA ARG A 180 -26.36 12.27 15.81
C ARG A 180 -25.03 11.98 16.52
N VAL A 181 -24.07 12.90 16.40
CA VAL A 181 -22.76 12.77 17.02
C VAL A 181 -22.88 12.95 18.53
N CYS A 182 -22.47 11.94 19.31
CA CYS A 182 -22.44 12.05 20.77
C CYS A 182 -21.38 13.06 21.21
N ARG A 183 -21.77 14.02 22.07
CA ARG A 183 -20.88 15.07 22.60
C ARG A 183 -19.72 14.53 23.45
N LEU A 184 -19.85 13.29 23.95
CA LEU A 184 -18.87 12.61 24.80
C LEU A 184 -18.23 11.43 24.04
N GLN A 185 -17.49 11.71 22.97
CA GLN A 185 -16.52 10.73 22.46
C GLN A 185 -15.20 10.92 23.22
N THR A 186 -14.85 9.95 24.06
CA THR A 186 -13.60 9.97 24.84
C THR A 186 -12.39 9.41 24.08
N ALA A 187 -12.61 8.72 22.96
CA ALA A 187 -11.57 7.99 22.22
C ALA A 187 -11.38 8.43 20.74
N ARG A 188 -12.20 9.36 20.23
CA ARG A 188 -12.12 9.86 18.85
C ARG A 188 -12.46 11.35 18.80
N ASN A 189 -11.77 12.08 17.92
CA ASN A 189 -12.10 13.48 17.63
C ASN A 189 -13.31 13.55 16.71
N ASN A 190 -14.28 14.41 17.05
CA ASN A 190 -15.34 14.78 16.14
C ASN A 190 -14.76 15.70 15.05
N VAL A 191 -14.54 15.16 13.86
CA VAL A 191 -14.09 15.93 12.70
C VAL A 191 -15.23 16.84 12.26
N SER A 192 -14.97 18.13 12.07
CA SER A 192 -15.96 19.06 11.55
C SER A 192 -16.22 18.80 10.07
N TYR A 193 -17.48 18.80 9.65
CA TYR A 193 -17.92 18.63 8.27
C TYR A 193 -18.93 19.72 7.91
N SER A 194 -18.90 20.16 6.65
CA SER A 194 -19.81 21.18 6.11
C SER A 194 -20.90 20.58 5.22
N THR A 195 -20.73 19.34 4.74
CA THR A 195 -21.67 18.62 3.87
C THR A 195 -21.80 17.15 4.28
N GLU A 196 -22.88 16.50 3.82
CA GLU A 196 -23.08 15.05 3.97
C GLU A 196 -21.95 14.25 3.28
N GLU A 197 -21.54 14.70 2.08
CA GLU A 197 -20.42 14.11 1.35
C GLU A 197 -19.12 14.14 2.15
N GLU A 198 -18.82 15.25 2.83
CA GLU A 198 -17.65 15.36 3.71
C GLU A 198 -17.75 14.49 4.96
N TYR A 199 -18.96 14.25 5.48
CA TYR A 199 -19.16 13.35 6.62
C TYR A 199 -18.89 11.88 6.27
N TYR A 200 -19.25 11.46 5.05
CA TYR A 200 -19.10 10.07 4.60
C TYR A 200 -17.73 9.73 4.02
N ARG A 201 -16.82 10.71 3.95
CA ARG A 201 -15.47 10.60 3.39
C ARG A 201 -14.46 10.03 4.38
#